data_AF-A0A963FDV8-F1
#
_entry.id   AF-A0A963FDV8-F1
#
_cell.length_a   1.000
_cell.length_b   1.000
_cell.length_c   1.000
_cell.angle_alpha   90.00
_cell.angle_beta   90.00
_cell.angle_gamma   90.00
#
_symmetry.space_group_name_H-M   'P 1'
#
loop_
_entity.id
_entity.type
_entity.pdbx_description
1 polymer ?
#
loop_
_entity_poly.entity_id
_entity_poly.type
_entity_poly.pdbx_seq_one_letter_code
_entity_poly.pdbx_strand_id
1 'polypeptide(L)'
;MTKERNTASPDPGQAARDLVSQADTGAREPGGVQGKVLLGTALAWSLFQIWYASPLPFYFEFGVFNTSQARSVHLAFAIFLAFTAFPALKRSPHDHIPIQDWILALTGAFSAAYLYLFYAELAQRPGAPLLQDVVVACIGLVVLLEACRRA
;
A
#
# COMPACT_ATOMS: atom_id res chain seq x y z
N MET A 1 -19.07 9.17 -47.85
CA MET A 1 -18.52 8.16 -46.91
C MET A 1 -18.38 8.79 -45.54
N THR A 2 -19.50 8.97 -44.84
CA THR A 2 -19.56 9.43 -43.45
C THR A 2 -19.32 8.22 -42.55
N LYS A 3 -18.17 8.20 -41.87
CA LYS A 3 -17.80 7.20 -40.88
C LYS A 3 -18.72 7.41 -39.67
N GLU A 4 -19.72 6.55 -39.49
CA GLU A 4 -20.54 6.57 -38.28
C GLU A 4 -19.65 6.31 -37.06
N ARG A 5 -19.71 7.26 -36.13
CA ARG A 5 -18.99 7.20 -34.86
C ARG A 5 -19.74 6.19 -34.00
N ASN A 6 -19.22 4.97 -33.92
CA ASN A 6 -19.75 3.91 -33.06
C ASN A 6 -19.67 4.34 -31.58
N THR A 7 -20.72 4.97 -31.07
CA THR A 7 -20.96 5.17 -29.64
C THR A 7 -21.76 3.99 -29.11
N ALA A 8 -21.19 2.79 -29.17
CA ALA A 8 -21.74 1.66 -28.43
C ALA A 8 -21.48 1.90 -26.94
N SER A 9 -22.55 2.07 -26.16
CA SER A 9 -22.49 1.92 -24.70
C SER A 9 -21.81 0.59 -24.37
N PRO A 10 -20.97 0.50 -23.33
CA PRO A 10 -20.29 -0.74 -22.98
C PRO A 10 -21.34 -1.84 -22.76
N ASP A 11 -21.11 -3.03 -23.33
CA ASP A 11 -21.90 -4.22 -23.01
C ASP A 11 -21.93 -4.39 -21.47
N PRO A 12 -23.10 -4.53 -20.82
CA PRO A 12 -23.20 -4.75 -19.39
C PRO A 12 -22.27 -5.87 -18.88
N GLY A 13 -22.03 -6.91 -19.68
CA GLY A 13 -21.10 -7.98 -19.34
C GLY A 13 -19.63 -7.53 -19.29
N GLN A 14 -19.26 -6.56 -20.11
CA GLN A 14 -17.91 -6.00 -20.18
C GLN A 14 -17.68 -5.01 -19.04
N ALA A 15 -18.66 -4.14 -18.76
CA ALA A 15 -18.62 -3.24 -17.62
C ALA A 15 -18.54 -4.00 -16.27
N ALA A 16 -19.27 -5.12 -16.14
CA ALA A 16 -19.18 -5.98 -14.97
C ALA A 16 -17.78 -6.60 -14.80
N ARG A 17 -17.16 -7.07 -15.88
CA ARG A 17 -15.79 -7.62 -15.85
C ARG A 17 -14.75 -6.55 -15.51
N ASP A 18 -14.91 -5.34 -16.02
CA ASP A 18 -14.00 -4.23 -15.71
C ASP A 18 -14.12 -3.79 -14.25
N LEU A 19 -15.32 -3.82 -13.66
CA LEU A 19 -15.52 -3.58 -12.24
C LEU A 19 -14.88 -4.66 -11.37
N VAL A 20 -15.03 -5.93 -11.76
CA VAL A 20 -14.39 -7.07 -11.07
C VAL A 20 -12.88 -6.97 -11.17
N SER A 21 -12.33 -6.69 -12.36
CA SER A 21 -10.88 -6.53 -12.55
C SER A 21 -10.32 -5.38 -11.71
N GLN A 22 -10.99 -4.22 -11.68
CA GLN A 22 -10.56 -3.09 -10.86
C GLN A 22 -10.62 -3.39 -9.35
N ALA A 23 -11.56 -4.22 -8.92
CA ALA A 23 -11.66 -4.66 -7.53
C ALA A 23 -10.55 -5.67 -7.15
N ASP A 24 -10.22 -6.60 -8.05
CA ASP A 24 -9.27 -7.69 -7.77
C ASP A 24 -7.80 -7.25 -7.88
N THR A 25 -7.44 -6.43 -8.87
CA THR A 25 -6.04 -6.06 -9.13
C THR A 25 -5.68 -4.63 -8.71
N GLY A 26 -6.68 -3.86 -8.26
CA GLY A 26 -6.59 -2.41 -8.16
C GLY A 26 -6.82 -1.73 -9.51
N ALA A 27 -7.18 -0.45 -9.50
CA ALA A 27 -7.57 0.29 -10.70
C ALA A 27 -6.41 0.69 -11.62
N ARG A 28 -5.18 0.21 -11.40
CA ARG A 28 -3.98 0.51 -12.22
C ARG A 28 -3.40 -0.76 -12.84
N GLU A 29 -3.07 -0.67 -14.13
CA GLU A 29 -2.28 -1.68 -14.85
C GLU A 29 -0.96 -1.06 -15.33
N PRO A 30 -0.02 -0.76 -14.43
CA PRO A 30 1.21 -0.08 -14.81
C PRO A 30 2.10 -1.04 -15.62
N GLY A 31 2.36 -0.71 -16.88
CA GLY A 31 3.22 -1.50 -17.75
C GLY A 31 4.68 -1.53 -17.26
N GLY A 32 5.37 -2.65 -17.51
CA GLY A 32 6.83 -2.75 -17.36
C GLY A 32 7.35 -2.98 -15.94
N VAL A 33 8.31 -2.16 -15.49
CA VAL A 33 9.02 -2.34 -14.21
C VAL A 33 8.12 -2.01 -13.00
N GLN A 34 7.22 -1.05 -13.16
CA GLN A 34 6.33 -0.60 -12.07
C GLN A 34 5.35 -1.71 -11.65
N GLY A 35 4.75 -2.43 -12.62
CA GLY A 35 3.91 -3.60 -12.35
C GLY A 35 4.67 -4.73 -11.65
N LYS A 36 5.94 -4.97 -12.00
CA LYS A 36 6.78 -5.96 -11.30
C LYS A 36 7.04 -5.59 -9.84
N VAL A 37 7.24 -4.29 -9.55
CA VAL A 37 7.41 -3.83 -8.16
C VAL A 37 6.13 -3.98 -7.36
N LEU A 38 4.98 -3.65 -7.96
CA LEU A 38 3.67 -3.83 -7.33
C LEU A 38 3.42 -5.31 -7.00
N LEU A 39 3.58 -6.19 -8.00
CA LEU A 39 3.43 -7.63 -7.83
C LEU A 39 4.41 -8.19 -6.79
N GLY A 40 5.68 -7.81 -6.87
CA GLY A 40 6.71 -8.22 -5.91
C GLY A 40 6.37 -7.80 -4.48
N THR A 41 5.82 -6.60 -4.31
CA THR A 41 5.39 -6.09 -3.01
C THR A 41 4.18 -6.86 -2.48
N ALA A 42 3.17 -7.13 -3.31
CA ALA A 42 1.99 -7.90 -2.93
C ALA A 42 2.33 -9.37 -2.59
N LEU A 43 3.28 -9.96 -3.31
CA LEU A 43 3.81 -11.30 -3.00
C LEU A 43 4.56 -11.30 -1.67
N ALA A 44 5.45 -10.33 -1.44
CA ALA A 44 6.20 -10.19 -0.19
C ALA A 44 5.26 -9.98 1.01
N TRP A 45 4.22 -9.15 0.83
CA TRP A 45 3.17 -8.93 1.82
C TRP A 45 2.44 -10.22 2.19
N SER A 46 2.02 -10.99 1.19
CA SER A 46 1.30 -12.25 1.40
C SER A 46 2.17 -13.27 2.12
N LEU A 47 3.45 -13.37 1.73
CA LEU A 47 4.42 -14.25 2.39
C LEU A 47 4.66 -13.83 3.85
N PHE A 48 4.74 -12.53 4.12
CA PHE A 48 4.89 -12.00 5.49
C PHE A 48 3.69 -12.37 6.37
N GLN A 49 2.46 -12.24 5.87
CA GLN A 49 1.25 -12.64 6.61
C GLN A 49 1.27 -14.14 6.95
N ILE A 50 1.66 -15.00 5.99
CA ILE A 50 1.80 -16.44 6.22
C ILE A 50 2.90 -16.74 7.24
N TRP A 51 4.05 -16.07 7.13
CA TRP A 51 5.17 -16.23 8.07
C TRP A 51 4.74 -15.89 9.50
N TYR A 52 4.08 -14.74 9.70
CA TYR A 52 3.63 -14.29 11.02
C TYR A 52 2.49 -15.15 11.61
N ALA A 53 1.55 -15.62 10.77
CA ALA A 53 0.46 -16.48 11.22
C ALA A 53 0.89 -17.93 11.48
N SER A 54 2.02 -18.34 10.91
CA SER A 54 2.56 -19.70 11.03
C SER A 54 3.32 -19.89 12.35
N PRO A 55 3.39 -21.12 12.91
CA PRO A 55 4.25 -21.43 14.05
C PRO A 55 5.75 -21.53 13.68
N LEU A 56 6.10 -21.50 12.38
CA LEU A 56 7.49 -21.59 11.90
C LEU A 56 8.49 -20.58 12.51
N PRO A 57 8.15 -19.30 12.76
CA PRO A 57 9.07 -18.36 13.39
C PRO A 57 9.52 -18.81 14.78
N PHE A 58 8.67 -19.55 15.50
CA PHE A 58 9.00 -20.08 16.82
C PHE A 58 9.87 -21.34 16.73
N TYR A 59 9.75 -22.14 15.67
CA TYR A 59 10.60 -23.31 15.44
C TYR A 59 12.01 -22.95 14.98
N PHE A 60 12.16 -21.89 14.17
CA PHE A 60 13.46 -21.43 13.68
C PHE A 60 14.10 -20.36 14.57
N GLU A 61 13.41 -19.92 15.64
CA GLU A 61 13.81 -18.81 16.52
C GLU A 61 14.24 -17.54 15.76
N PHE A 62 13.75 -17.38 14.54
CA PHE A 62 14.15 -16.35 13.61
C PHE A 62 12.92 -15.58 13.14
N GLY A 63 13.04 -14.25 13.06
CA GLY A 63 11.92 -13.40 12.62
C GLY A 63 10.71 -13.47 13.56
N VAL A 64 10.94 -13.57 14.88
CA VAL A 64 9.89 -13.49 15.89
C VAL A 64 9.56 -12.02 16.14
N PHE A 65 8.40 -11.59 15.66
CA PHE A 65 7.93 -10.21 15.81
C PHE A 65 6.94 -10.09 16.97
N ASN A 66 7.07 -9.04 17.77
CA ASN A 66 6.02 -8.67 18.71
C ASN A 66 4.77 -8.21 17.94
N THR A 67 3.57 -8.37 18.52
CA THR A 67 2.31 -7.91 17.92
C THR A 67 2.35 -6.45 17.45
N SER A 68 2.98 -5.53 18.20
CA SER A 68 3.09 -4.12 17.78
C SER A 68 4.03 -3.92 16.59
N GLN A 69 5.13 -4.68 16.55
CA GLN A 69 6.09 -4.66 15.44
C GLN A 69 5.45 -5.20 14.17
N ALA A 70 4.76 -6.35 14.26
CA ALA A 70 4.08 -6.97 13.12
C ALA A 70 2.99 -6.07 12.52
N ARG A 71 2.21 -5.37 13.36
CA ARG A 71 1.22 -4.39 12.89
C ARG A 71 1.86 -3.20 12.19
N SER A 72 3.02 -2.74 12.64
CA SER A 72 3.73 -1.61 12.02
C SER A 72 4.28 -1.98 10.65
N VAL A 73 4.87 -3.17 10.54
CA VAL A 73 5.30 -3.75 9.25
C VAL A 73 4.10 -3.95 8.33
N HIS A 74 2.98 -4.46 8.87
CA HIS A 74 1.72 -4.57 8.13
C HIS A 74 1.32 -3.18 7.58
N LEU A 75 1.18 -2.17 8.44
CA LEU A 75 0.78 -0.84 7.98
C LEU A 75 1.68 -0.26 6.88
N ALA A 76 3.00 -0.51 6.93
CA ALA A 76 3.95 0.02 5.95
C ALA A 76 3.68 -0.46 4.51
N PHE A 77 3.55 -1.76 4.31
CA PHE A 77 3.23 -2.32 2.99
C PHE A 77 1.79 -2.03 2.58
N ALA A 78 0.82 -1.99 3.52
CA ALA A 78 -0.57 -1.61 3.19
C ALA A 78 -0.64 -0.20 2.60
N ILE A 79 0.03 0.77 3.24
CA ILE A 79 0.09 2.15 2.72
C ILE A 79 0.80 2.20 1.37
N PHE A 80 1.93 1.48 1.24
CA PHE A 80 2.66 1.43 -0.02
C PHE A 80 1.80 0.90 -1.17
N LEU A 81 1.11 -0.23 -0.95
CA LEU A 81 0.20 -0.82 -1.92
C LEU A 81 -0.99 0.09 -2.21
N ALA A 82 -1.56 0.76 -1.20
CA ALA A 82 -2.69 1.68 -1.40
C ALA A 82 -2.34 2.82 -2.38
N PHE A 83 -1.15 3.43 -2.26
CA PHE A 83 -0.73 4.51 -3.17
C PHE A 83 -0.26 4.02 -4.54
N THR A 84 0.28 2.81 -4.62
CA THR A 84 0.80 2.25 -5.88
C THR A 84 -0.29 1.55 -6.71
N ALA A 85 -1.17 0.78 -6.08
CA ALA A 85 -2.26 0.03 -6.71
C ALA A 85 -3.46 0.90 -7.11
N PHE A 86 -3.82 1.90 -6.30
CA PHE A 86 -4.99 2.76 -6.57
C PHE A 86 -4.57 4.12 -7.12
N PRO A 87 -5.29 4.71 -8.09
CA PRO A 87 -5.01 6.05 -8.63
C PRO A 87 -5.63 7.20 -7.82
N ALA A 88 -4.97 8.37 -7.84
CA ALA A 88 -5.27 9.52 -6.97
C ALA A 88 -6.60 10.19 -7.26
N LEU A 89 -6.91 10.23 -8.55
CA LEU A 89 -8.03 10.93 -9.14
C LEU A 89 -8.57 10.06 -10.28
N LYS A 90 -9.88 10.14 -10.53
CA LYS A 90 -10.57 9.50 -11.67
C LYS A 90 -10.01 9.89 -13.06
N ARG A 91 -9.12 10.89 -13.13
CA ARG A 91 -8.45 11.39 -14.34
C ARG A 91 -6.95 11.06 -14.38
N SER A 92 -6.41 10.38 -13.37
CA SER A 92 -5.00 10.02 -13.30
C SER A 92 -4.68 8.97 -14.38
N PRO A 93 -3.51 9.03 -15.04
CA PRO A 93 -3.10 8.00 -15.98
C PRO A 93 -3.10 6.61 -15.32
N HIS A 94 -3.67 5.63 -16.02
CA HIS A 94 -3.68 4.22 -15.62
C HIS A 94 -2.41 3.47 -16.06
N ASP A 95 -1.67 4.04 -17.01
CA ASP A 95 -0.52 3.44 -17.68
C ASP A 95 0.79 3.53 -16.87
N HIS A 96 0.88 4.46 -15.91
CA HIS A 96 2.05 4.62 -15.05
C HIS A 96 1.72 5.26 -13.70
N ILE A 97 2.53 4.96 -12.69
CA ILE A 97 2.44 5.53 -11.35
C ILE A 97 3.15 6.91 -11.35
N PRO A 98 2.45 8.02 -11.07
CA PRO A 98 3.06 9.34 -11.01
C PRO A 98 4.04 9.44 -9.83
N ILE A 99 5.08 10.26 -9.98
CA ILE A 99 6.14 10.44 -8.96
C ILE A 99 5.57 10.89 -7.61
N GLN A 100 4.48 11.66 -7.61
CA GLN A 100 3.80 12.09 -6.38
C GLN A 100 3.30 10.89 -5.56
N ASP A 101 2.77 9.87 -6.21
CA ASP A 101 2.29 8.66 -5.54
C ASP A 101 3.44 7.83 -5.00
N TRP A 102 4.58 7.80 -5.69
CA TRP A 102 5.80 7.21 -5.17
C TRP A 102 6.30 7.91 -3.91
N ILE A 103 6.31 9.23 -3.92
CA ILE A 103 6.73 10.03 -2.75
C ILE A 103 5.78 9.77 -1.57
N LEU A 104 4.46 9.77 -1.80
CA LEU A 104 3.48 9.50 -0.76
C LEU A 104 3.54 8.07 -0.26
N ALA A 105 3.68 7.09 -1.16
CA ALA A 105 3.84 5.67 -0.83
C ALA A 105 5.07 5.46 0.06
N LEU A 106 6.23 6.02 -0.33
CA LEU A 106 7.48 5.89 0.41
C LEU A 106 7.43 6.65 1.74
N THR A 107 6.85 7.86 1.77
CA THR A 107 6.73 8.65 3.00
C THR A 107 5.82 7.97 4.01
N GLY A 108 4.68 7.43 3.55
CA GLY A 108 3.75 6.69 4.40
C GLY A 108 4.32 5.36 4.89
N ALA A 109 4.96 4.61 3.99
CA ALA A 109 5.65 3.36 4.33
C ALA A 109 6.79 3.61 5.33
N PHE A 110 7.57 4.67 5.14
CA PHE A 110 8.64 5.06 6.06
C PHE A 110 8.09 5.48 7.42
N SER A 111 7.00 6.26 7.46
CA SER A 111 6.36 6.68 8.71
C SER A 111 5.83 5.49 9.52
N ALA A 112 5.28 4.48 8.85
CA ALA A 112 4.88 3.22 9.50
C ALA A 112 6.08 2.35 9.91
N ALA A 113 7.11 2.27 9.07
CA ALA A 113 8.35 1.55 9.38
C ALA A 113 9.13 2.20 10.53
N TYR A 114 9.00 3.50 10.75
CA TYR A 114 9.59 4.22 11.88
C TYR A 114 9.19 3.60 13.22
N LEU A 115 7.91 3.20 13.36
CA LEU A 115 7.41 2.53 14.57
C LEU A 115 8.09 1.17 14.84
N TYR A 116 8.53 0.50 13.77
CA TYR A 116 9.28 -0.75 13.86
C TYR A 116 10.77 -0.50 14.15
N LEU A 117 11.40 0.41 13.39
CA LEU A 117 12.83 0.71 13.50
C LEU A 117 13.20 1.29 14.86
N PHE A 118 12.39 2.21 15.38
CA PHE A 118 12.59 2.85 16.68
C PHE A 118 11.77 2.20 17.80
N TYR A 119 11.29 0.98 17.59
CA TYR A 119 10.43 0.29 18.56
C TYR A 119 11.05 0.23 19.97
N ALA A 120 12.34 -0.10 20.08
CA ALA A 120 13.03 -0.19 21.37
C ALA A 120 13.04 1.15 22.11
N GLU A 121 13.30 2.22 21.39
CA GLU A 121 13.36 3.59 21.92
C GLU A 121 11.99 4.14 22.32
N LEU A 122 10.96 3.81 21.53
CA LEU A 122 9.57 4.18 21.81
C LEU A 122 9.01 3.39 23.00
N ALA A 123 9.34 2.10 23.10
CA ALA A 123 8.91 1.23 24.19
C ALA A 123 9.51 1.63 25.55
N GLN A 124 10.70 2.27 25.55
CA GLN A 124 11.35 2.76 26.77
C GLN A 124 10.86 4.16 27.21
N ARG A 125 10.13 4.88 26.34
CA ARG A 125 9.60 6.22 26.62
C ARG A 125 8.07 6.31 26.51
N PRO A 126 7.31 5.42 27.18
CA PRO A 126 5.86 5.47 27.14
C PRO A 126 5.37 6.76 27.82
N GLY A 127 4.71 7.64 27.05
CA GLY A 127 4.17 8.91 27.56
C GLY A 127 5.14 10.09 27.55
N ALA A 128 6.37 9.92 27.06
CA ALA A 128 7.33 11.01 26.84
C ALA A 128 7.93 10.96 25.42
N PRO A 129 7.09 11.03 24.36
CA PRO A 129 7.58 10.97 22.98
C PRO A 129 8.44 12.18 22.66
N LEU A 130 9.45 11.98 21.81
CA LEU A 130 10.21 13.10 21.26
C LEU A 130 9.35 13.88 20.26
N LEU A 131 9.70 15.15 20.04
CA LEU A 131 9.05 15.97 19.00
C LEU A 131 9.12 15.28 17.62
N GLN A 132 10.22 14.60 17.32
CA GLN A 132 10.40 13.83 16.10
C GLN A 132 9.36 12.71 15.94
N ASP A 133 9.09 11.94 17.00
CA ASP A 133 8.13 10.84 16.96
C ASP A 133 6.72 11.36 16.67
N VAL A 134 6.37 12.49 17.27
CA VAL A 134 5.08 13.16 17.05
C VAL A 134 4.97 13.69 15.62
N VAL A 135 6.01 14.35 15.10
CA VAL A 135 6.02 14.86 13.72
C VAL A 135 5.86 13.72 12.71
N VAL A 136 6.62 12.63 12.86
CA VAL A 136 6.52 11.46 11.97
C VAL A 136 5.14 10.80 12.08
N ALA A 137 4.59 10.66 13.29
CA ALA A 137 3.25 10.12 13.50
C ALA A 137 2.16 11.00 12.86
N CYS A 138 2.24 12.33 12.98
CA CYS A 138 1.30 13.26 12.36
C CYS A 138 1.37 13.20 10.82
N ILE A 139 2.57 13.16 10.25
CA ILE A 139 2.74 13.01 8.79
C ILE A 139 2.16 11.67 8.34
N GLY A 140 2.52 10.58 9.03
CA GLY A 140 2.00 9.24 8.74
C GLY A 140 0.48 9.17 8.82
N LEU A 141 -0.13 9.85 9.81
CA LEU A 141 -1.58 9.92 9.96
C LEU A 141 -2.24 10.65 8.78
N VAL A 142 -1.72 11.79 8.35
CA VAL A 142 -2.25 12.54 7.20
C VAL A 142 -2.14 11.70 5.92
N VAL A 143 -0.99 11.07 5.70
CA VAL A 143 -0.76 10.21 4.53
C VAL A 143 -1.69 8.99 4.56
N LEU A 144 -1.92 8.39 5.73
CA LEU A 144 -2.85 7.28 5.90
C LEU A 144 -4.29 7.69 5.60
N LEU A 145 -4.73 8.85 6.09
CA LEU A 145 -6.07 9.38 5.79
C LEU A 145 -6.26 9.62 4.28
N GLU A 146 -5.25 10.15 3.61
CA GLU A 146 -5.26 10.30 2.15
C GLU A 146 -5.28 8.95 1.42
N ALA A 147 -4.61 7.92 1.95
CA ALA A 147 -4.67 6.57 1.42
C ALA A 147 -6.09 5.98 1.54
N CYS A 148 -6.74 6.13 2.70
CA CYS A 148 -8.13 5.69 2.92
C CYS A 148 -9.14 6.49 2.08
N ARG A 149 -8.86 7.75 1.75
CA ARG A 149 -9.69 8.53 0.82
C ARG A 149 -9.62 7.99 -0.62
N ARG A 150 -8.53 7.30 -0.96
CA ARG A 150 -8.23 6.80 -2.30
C ARG A 150 -8.73 5.37 -2.53
N ALA A 151 -8.57 4.50 -1.53
CA ALA A 151 -8.99 3.09 -1.56
C ALA A 151 -10.52 2.96 -1.47
#